data_AF-X1F186-F1
#
_entry.id   AF-X1F186-F1
#
_cell.length_a   1.000
_cell.length_b   1.000
_cell.length_c   1.000
_cell.angle_alpha   90.00
_cell.angle_beta   90.00
_cell.angle_gamma   90.00
#
_symmetry.space_group_name_H-M   'P 1'
#
loop_
_entity.id
_entity.type
_entity.pdbx_description
1 polymer ?
#
loop_
_entity_poly.entity_id
_entity_poly.type
_entity_poly.pdbx_seq_one_letter_code
_entity_poly.pdbx_strand_id
1 'polypeptide(L)' 'FLNLLHIIPNYLGLNGSFQFVIKKKMGAPFVLNYLKSEFPNKKVDILCKRSGYWVFRCFQEE' A
#
# COMPACT_ATOMS: atom_id res chain seq x y z
N PHE A 1 6.04 -6.68 8.05
CA PHE A 1 5.41 -5.64 7.20
C PHE A 1 4.40 -6.24 6.22
N LEU A 2 4.74 -7.21 5.36
CA LEU A 2 3.77 -7.79 4.40
C LEU A 2 2.54 -8.40 5.09
N ASN A 3 2.73 -9.14 6.19
CA ASN A 3 1.61 -9.67 6.99
C ASN A 3 0.65 -8.57 7.48
N LEU A 4 1.16 -7.37 7.76
CA LEU A 4 0.33 -6.23 8.17
C LEU A 4 -0.61 -5.81 7.03
N LEU A 5 -0.13 -5.85 5.78
CA LEU A 5 -0.93 -5.49 4.60
C LEU A 5 -2.10 -6.46 4.37
N HIS A 6 -1.98 -7.72 4.82
CA HIS A 6 -3.06 -8.71 4.75
C HIS A 6 -4.15 -8.50 5.81
N ILE A 7 -3.76 -8.06 7.01
CA ILE A 7 -4.72 -7.89 8.12
C ILE A 7 -5.43 -6.55 8.10
N ILE A 8 -4.78 -5.48 7.61
CA ILE A 8 -5.35 -4.11 7.57
C ILE A 8 -6.73 -4.04 6.91
N PRO A 9 -6.98 -4.70 5.76
CA PRO A 9 -8.30 -4.74 5.14
C PRO A 9 -9.45 -5.07 6.08
N ASN A 10 -9.23 -5.96 7.07
CA ASN A 10 -10.26 -6.38 8.03
C ASN A 10 -10.65 -5.27 9.02
N TYR A 11 -9.87 -4.19 9.07
CA TYR A 11 -10.09 -3.05 9.95
C TYR A 11 -10.49 -1.78 9.20
N LEU A 12 -10.59 -1.84 7.86
CA LEU A 12 -11.03 -0.73 7.04
C LEU A 12 -12.54 -0.85 6.80
N GLY A 13 -13.27 0.24 7.03
CA GLY A 13 -14.65 0.36 6.58
C GLY A 13 -14.76 0.40 5.05
N LEU A 14 -15.99 0.34 4.55
CA LEU A 14 -16.28 0.49 3.12
C LEU A 14 -15.68 1.80 2.59
N ASN A 15 -15.02 1.74 1.43
CA ASN A 15 -14.27 2.85 0.82
C ASN A 15 -13.15 3.42 1.72
N GLY A 16 -12.77 2.71 2.78
CA GLY A 16 -11.66 3.06 3.66
C GLY A 16 -10.33 3.00 2.91
N SER A 17 -9.34 3.75 3.38
CA SER A 17 -7.99 3.66 2.83
C SER A 17 -6.94 3.58 3.93
N PHE A 18 -5.88 2.86 3.63
CA PHE A 18 -4.68 2.79 4.45
C PHE A 18 -3.53 3.51 3.75
N GLN A 19 -2.77 4.29 4.52
CA GLN A 19 -1.59 4.99 4.02
C GLN A 19 -0.37 4.59 4.82
N PHE A 20 0.75 4.41 4.11
CA PHE A 20 2.02 4.14 4.75
C PHE A 20 3.17 4.76 3.97
N VAL A 21 4.29 4.93 4.66
CA VAL A 21 5.53 5.45 4.09
C VAL A 21 6.64 4.42 4.22
N ILE A 22 7.45 4.30 3.17
CA ILE A 22 8.61 3.41 3.15
C ILE A 22 9.78 4.08 2.45
N LYS A 23 11.00 3.89 2.97
CA LYS A 23 12.22 4.28 2.27
C LYS A 23 12.37 3.45 1.01
N LYS A 24 12.68 4.06 -0.13
CA LYS A 24 12.95 3.40 -1.41
C LYS A 24 13.93 2.23 -1.25
N LYS A 25 15.01 2.44 -0.49
CA LYS A 25 16.05 1.44 -0.22
C LYS A 25 15.58 0.25 0.63
N MET A 26 14.44 0.36 1.31
CA MET A 26 13.81 -0.75 2.06
C MET A 26 12.88 -1.59 1.17
N GLY A 27 12.92 -1.41 -0.15
CA GLY A 27 12.14 -2.22 -1.09
C GLY A 27 10.80 -1.62 -1.50
N ALA A 28 10.66 -0.28 -1.54
CA ALA A 28 9.43 0.35 -2.03
C ALA A 28 8.97 -0.15 -3.42
N PRO A 29 9.86 -0.37 -4.42
CA PRO A 29 9.45 -0.96 -5.70
C PRO A 29 8.94 -2.39 -5.57
N PHE A 30 9.56 -3.19 -4.70
CA PHE A 30 9.11 -4.55 -4.40
C PHE A 30 7.70 -4.53 -3.78
N VAL A 31 7.46 -3.67 -2.79
CA VAL A 31 6.15 -3.53 -2.15
C VAL A 31 5.08 -3.09 -3.15
N LEU A 32 5.38 -2.18 -4.09
CA LEU A 32 4.44 -1.80 -5.14
C LEU A 32 4.04 -3.01 -6.01
N ASN A 33 5.02 -3.79 -6.46
CA ASN A 33 4.75 -4.97 -7.29
C ASN A 33 3.98 -6.04 -6.51
N TYR A 34 4.36 -6.25 -5.25
CA TYR A 34 3.66 -7.15 -4.34
C TYR A 34 2.18 -6.77 -4.18
N LEU A 35 1.90 -5.50 -3.89
CA LEU A 35 0.53 -5.01 -3.73
C LEU A 35 -0.31 -5.19 -5.00
N LYS A 36 0.27 -4.93 -6.17
CA LYS A 36 -0.41 -5.13 -7.46
C LYS A 36 -0.68 -6.61 -7.78
N SER A 37 0.21 -7.50 -7.35
CA SER A 37 0.09 -8.94 -7.58
C SER A 37 -0.93 -9.59 -6.64
N GLU A 38 -0.86 -9.29 -5.35
CA GLU A 38 -1.66 -9.94 -4.32
C GLU A 38 -3.05 -9.31 -4.17
N PHE A 39 -3.18 -8.03 -4.50
CA PHE A 39 -4.43 -7.29 -4.41
C PHE A 39 -4.78 -6.64 -5.75
N PRO A 40 -4.98 -7.43 -6.82
CA PRO A 40 -5.15 -6.91 -8.18
C PRO A 40 -6.39 -6.01 -8.35
N ASN A 41 -7.42 -6.24 -7.54
CA ASN A 41 -8.65 -5.46 -7.54
C ASN A 41 -8.59 -4.24 -6.60
N LYS A 42 -7.50 -4.05 -5.84
CA LYS A 42 -7.39 -2.90 -4.95
C LYS A 42 -6.64 -1.78 -5.63
N LYS A 43 -7.23 -0.58 -5.63
CA LYS A 43 -6.52 0.62 -6.06
C LYS A 43 -5.33 0.92 -5.14
N VAL A 44 -4.16 1.09 -5.74
CA VAL A 44 -2.91 1.49 -5.07
C VAL A 44 -2.37 2.75 -5.72
N ASP A 45 -2.39 3.85 -4.98
CA ASP A 45 -1.85 5.14 -5.40
C ASP A 45 -0.50 5.42 -4.73
N ILE A 46 0.43 6.03 -5.46
CA ILE A 46 1.65 6.61 -4.88
C ILE A 46 1.41 8.11 -4.74
N LEU A 47 1.09 8.56 -3.53
CA LEU A 47 0.81 9.97 -3.25
C LEU A 47 2.04 10.86 -3.40
N CYS A 48 3.22 10.34 -3.05
CA CYS A 48 4.46 11.10 -3.09
C CYS A 48 5.69 10.20 -3.23
N LYS A 49 6.70 10.70 -3.94
CA LYS A 49 8.08 10.20 -3.91
C LYS A 49 9.01 11.38 -3.61
N ARG A 50 9.56 11.46 -2.39
CA ARG A 50 10.41 12.59 -1.97
C ARG A 50 11.56 12.14 -1.08
N SER A 51 12.76 12.64 -1.35
CA SER A 51 13.98 12.37 -0.55
C SER A 51 14.22 10.89 -0.26
N GLY A 52 13.91 10.02 -1.22
CA GLY A 52 14.05 8.57 -1.05
C GLY A 52 12.94 7.90 -0.24
N TYR A 53 11.83 8.57 0.06
CA TYR A 53 10.64 8.00 0.68
C TYR A 53 9.48 7.96 -0.30
N TRP A 54 8.69 6.90 -0.24
CA TRP A 54 7.50 6.70 -1.06
C TRP A 54 6.29 6.61 -0.12
N VAL A 55 5.26 7.38 -0.41
CA VAL A 55 3.98 7.36 0.32
C VAL A 55 2.96 6.64 -0.53
N PHE A 56 2.40 5.58 0.01
CA PHE A 56 1.37 4.75 -0.62
C PHE A 56 0.01 5.04 0.00
N ARG A 57 -1.04 4.94 -0.81
CA ARG A 57 -2.43 4.84 -0.38
C ARG A 57 -3.04 3.60 -1.02
N CYS A 58 -3.62 2.72 -0.22
CA CYS A 58 -4.31 1.52 -0.67
C CYS A 58 -5.78 1.61 -0.25
N PHE A 59 -6.70 1.39 -1.19
CA PHE A 59 -8.15 1.46 -0.94
C PHE A 59 -8.73 0.08 -0.64
N GLN A 60 -9.71 0.05 0.25
CA GLN A 60 -10.64 -1.06 0.42
C GLN A 60 -11.82 -0.79 -0.52
N GLU A 61 -11.92 -1.57 -1.59
CA GLU A 61 -13.10 -1.61 -2.46
C GLU A 61 -14.09 -2.64 -1.90
N GLU A 62 -15.38 -2.45 -2.24
CA GLU A 62 -16.51 -3.34 -1.88
C GLU A 62 -16.34 -4.76 -2.43
#